data_AF-A0A1V5MQP5-F1
#
_entry.id   AF-A0A1V5MQP5-F1
#
_cell.length_a   1.000
_cell.length_b   1.000
_cell.length_c   1.000
_cell.angle_alpha   90.00
_cell.angle_beta   90.00
_cell.angle_gamma   90.00
#
_symmetry.space_group_name_H-M   'P 1'
#
loop_
_entity.id
_entity.type
_entity.pdbx_description
1 polymer ?
#
loop_
_entity_poly.entity_id
_entity_poly.type
_entity_poly.pdbx_seq_one_letter_code
_entity_poly.pdbx_strand_id
1 'polypeptide(L)'
;MAKTLVGEFGGVVPDDIDNLQKLPGVGRKTANVIASVVFKKPAMAVDTHVFRVAARIGLTTNSKTPLETEKQLVGNIPEKHIAIAHHWLILHGRYICQARKPLCEKCGISTICKYYNAENSNKKVANNKRVK
;
A
#
# COMPACT_ATOMS: atom_id res chain seq x y z
N MET A 1 17.84 -23.50 3.22
CA MET A 1 17.25 -22.66 4.28
C MET A 1 17.66 -23.14 5.68
N ALA A 2 17.16 -24.26 6.20
CA ALA A 2 17.44 -24.69 7.59
C ALA A 2 18.94 -24.89 7.91
N LYS A 3 19.71 -25.51 6.99
CA LYS A 3 21.17 -25.67 7.16
C LYS A 3 21.91 -24.33 7.28
N THR A 4 21.57 -23.36 6.42
CA THR A 4 22.14 -22.00 6.45
C THR A 4 21.75 -21.26 7.72
N LEU A 5 20.51 -21.40 8.18
CA LEU A 5 20.03 -20.76 9.40
C LEU A 5 20.78 -21.27 10.65
N VAL A 6 20.97 -22.59 10.74
CA VAL A 6 21.69 -23.20 11.87
C VAL A 6 23.19 -22.92 11.79
N GLY A 7 23.79 -22.98 10.59
CA GLY A 7 25.23 -22.80 10.40
C GLY A 7 25.71 -21.36 10.50
N GLU A 8 25.04 -20.41 9.83
CA GLU A 8 25.49 -19.01 9.73
C GLU A 8 24.82 -18.08 10.74
N PHE A 9 23.59 -18.41 11.17
CA PHE A 9 22.78 -17.55 12.05
C PHE A 9 22.46 -18.20 13.40
N GLY A 10 23.13 -19.31 13.75
CA GLY A 10 22.99 -19.95 15.07
C GLY A 10 21.58 -20.48 15.37
N GLY A 11 20.77 -20.75 14.33
CA GLY A 11 19.38 -21.19 14.48
C GLY A 11 18.39 -20.05 14.75
N VAL A 12 18.83 -18.79 14.77
CA VAL A 12 17.99 -17.61 14.97
C VAL A 12 17.67 -16.96 13.63
N VAL A 13 16.43 -16.56 13.43
CA VAL A 13 16.02 -15.81 12.23
C VAL A 13 16.54 -14.37 12.35
N PRO A 14 17.37 -13.90 11.41
CA PRO A 14 17.90 -12.54 11.44
C PRO A 14 16.79 -11.50 11.20
N ASP A 15 16.96 -10.31 11.78
CA ASP A 15 16.03 -9.18 11.74
C ASP A 15 16.33 -8.14 10.64
N ASP A 16 17.47 -8.32 9.99
CA ASP A 16 17.96 -7.51 8.89
C ASP A 16 17.56 -8.08 7.53
N ILE A 17 17.15 -7.19 6.61
CA ILE A 17 16.64 -7.58 5.28
C ILE A 17 17.75 -8.19 4.43
N ASP A 18 18.97 -7.64 4.48
CA ASP A 18 20.09 -8.13 3.67
C ASP A 18 20.52 -9.52 4.16
N ASN A 19 20.48 -9.76 5.47
CA ASN A 19 20.73 -11.07 6.05
C ASN A 19 19.61 -12.08 5.74
N LEU A 20 18.35 -11.67 5.75
CA LEU A 20 17.23 -12.52 5.35
C LEU A 20 17.35 -12.95 3.88
N GLN A 21 17.83 -12.08 3.00
CA GLN A 21 18.03 -12.40 1.58
C GLN A 21 19.15 -13.41 1.31
N LYS A 22 20.08 -13.61 2.25
CA LYS A 22 21.12 -14.66 2.16
C LYS A 22 20.52 -16.06 2.33
N LEU A 23 19.32 -16.18 2.91
CA LEU A 23 18.67 -17.46 3.07
C LEU A 23 18.19 -18.01 1.71
N PRO A 24 18.55 -19.26 1.35
CA PRO A 24 18.13 -19.85 0.09
C PRO A 24 16.61 -19.89 -0.03
N GLY A 25 16.06 -19.26 -1.07
CA GLY A 25 14.61 -19.16 -1.32
C GLY A 25 13.95 -17.89 -0.75
N VAL A 26 14.69 -17.03 -0.05
CA VAL A 26 14.17 -15.75 0.47
C VAL A 26 14.59 -14.61 -0.45
N GLY A 27 13.67 -14.19 -1.32
CA GLY A 27 13.83 -12.97 -2.12
C GLY A 27 13.51 -11.70 -1.31
N ARG A 28 13.73 -10.52 -1.91
CA ARG A 28 13.47 -9.21 -1.27
C ARG A 28 12.06 -9.07 -0.70
N LYS A 29 11.07 -9.60 -1.42
CA LYS A 29 9.67 -9.60 -0.98
C LYS A 29 9.47 -10.42 0.30
N THR A 30 10.01 -11.64 0.33
CA THR A 30 9.91 -12.54 1.49
C THR A 30 10.67 -11.98 2.69
N ALA A 31 11.85 -11.41 2.47
CA ALA A 31 12.62 -10.73 3.51
C ALA A 31 11.85 -9.57 4.13
N ASN A 32 11.20 -8.72 3.32
CA ASN A 32 10.37 -7.63 3.83
C ASN A 32 9.16 -8.12 4.62
N VAL A 33 8.52 -9.22 4.21
CA VAL A 33 7.39 -9.81 4.96
C VAL A 33 7.86 -10.33 6.32
N ILE A 34 8.98 -11.05 6.37
CA ILE A 34 9.54 -11.54 7.64
C ILE A 34 9.94 -10.36 8.54
N ALA A 35 10.61 -9.34 7.98
CA ALA A 35 10.99 -8.12 8.69
C ALA A 35 9.77 -7.37 9.29
N SER A 36 8.69 -7.26 8.52
CA SER A 36 7.46 -6.58 8.92
C SER A 36 6.68 -7.38 9.99
N VAL A 37 6.51 -8.69 9.78
CA VAL A 37 5.63 -9.55 10.60
C VAL A 37 6.33 -9.99 11.90
N VAL A 38 7.59 -10.42 11.82
CA VAL A 38 8.31 -10.99 12.97
C VAL A 38 8.88 -9.90 13.86
N PHE A 39 9.45 -8.85 13.27
CA PHE A 39 10.16 -7.80 14.02
C PHE A 39 9.30 -6.56 14.29
N LYS A 40 8.00 -6.63 13.97
CA LYS A 40 7.00 -5.58 14.22
C LYS A 40 7.47 -4.18 13.81
N LYS A 41 8.32 -4.08 12.79
CA LYS A 41 8.62 -2.78 12.18
C LYS A 41 7.28 -2.21 11.72
N PRO A 42 6.95 -0.94 12.02
CA PRO A 42 5.71 -0.30 11.61
C PRO A 42 5.70 -0.20 10.08
N ALA A 43 5.35 -1.30 9.45
CA ALA A 43 5.47 -1.56 8.03
C ALA A 43 4.08 -1.88 7.55
N MET A 44 3.49 -0.97 6.77
CA MET A 44 2.22 -1.23 6.12
C MET A 44 2.48 -2.07 4.87
N ALA A 45 1.99 -3.30 4.85
CA ALA A 45 2.05 -4.10 3.62
C ALA A 45 1.27 -3.40 2.50
N VAL A 46 1.95 -3.08 1.40
CA VAL A 46 1.34 -2.42 0.24
C VAL A 46 1.08 -3.46 -0.84
N ASP A 47 -0.20 -3.80 -1.03
CA ASP A 47 -0.66 -4.62 -2.16
C ASP A 47 -1.20 -3.73 -3.31
N THR A 48 -1.76 -4.34 -4.36
CA THR A 48 -2.32 -3.60 -5.50
C THR A 48 -3.56 -2.78 -5.16
N HIS A 49 -4.29 -3.14 -4.10
CA HIS A 49 -5.46 -2.38 -3.63
C HIS A 49 -4.99 -1.16 -2.86
N VAL A 50 -4.15 -1.35 -1.83
CA VAL A 50 -3.57 -0.29 -1.00
C VAL A 50 -2.85 0.73 -1.88
N PHE A 51 -1.97 0.27 -2.78
CA PHE A 51 -1.22 1.14 -3.69
C PHE A 51 -2.13 2.05 -4.52
N ARG A 52 -3.16 1.46 -5.15
CA ARG A 52 -4.12 2.21 -5.97
C ARG A 52 -4.98 3.17 -5.16
N VAL A 53 -5.51 2.69 -4.03
CA VAL A 53 -6.44 3.47 -3.20
C VAL A 53 -5.72 4.65 -2.56
N ALA A 54 -4.53 4.43 -2.01
CA ALA A 54 -3.71 5.49 -1.42
C ALA A 54 -3.39 6.59 -2.44
N ALA A 55 -2.99 6.20 -3.65
CA ALA A 55 -2.72 7.14 -4.74
C ALA A 55 -3.97 7.92 -5.20
N ARG A 56 -5.12 7.24 -5.31
CA ARG A 56 -6.38 7.88 -5.76
C ARG A 56 -6.95 8.85 -4.73
N ILE A 57 -6.98 8.46 -3.46
CA ILE A 57 -7.47 9.33 -2.39
C ILE A 57 -6.54 10.54 -2.23
N GLY A 58 -5.23 10.32 -2.43
CA GLY A 58 -4.20 11.34 -2.21
C GLY A 58 -3.47 11.18 -0.88
N LEU A 59 -3.50 9.98 -0.28
CA LEU A 59 -2.69 9.65 0.90
C LEU A 59 -1.21 9.52 0.58
N THR A 60 -0.89 9.28 -0.70
CA THR A 60 0.48 9.28 -1.22
C THR A 60 0.64 10.30 -2.35
N THR A 61 1.85 10.85 -2.46
CA THR A 61 2.23 11.85 -3.46
C THR A 61 3.29 11.28 -4.38
N ASN A 62 2.90 11.04 -5.64
CA ASN A 62 3.77 10.59 -6.74
C ASN A 62 4.62 9.34 -6.43
N SER A 63 4.14 8.47 -5.54
CA SER A 63 4.79 7.20 -5.24
C SER A 63 4.78 6.29 -6.47
N LYS A 64 5.95 5.82 -6.88
CA LYS A 64 6.14 4.91 -8.02
C LYS A 64 6.35 3.47 -7.59
N THR A 65 6.81 3.26 -6.35
CA THR A 65 7.07 1.92 -5.83
C THR A 65 6.23 1.59 -4.58
N PRO A 66 5.95 0.31 -4.30
CA PRO A 66 5.29 -0.10 -3.06
C PRO A 66 6.04 0.34 -1.80
N LEU A 67 7.38 0.36 -1.86
CA LEU A 67 8.23 0.80 -0.75
C LEU A 67 8.08 2.30 -0.45
N GLU A 68 8.00 3.13 -1.48
CA GLU A 68 7.72 4.56 -1.32
C GLU A 68 6.32 4.79 -0.73
N THR A 69 5.33 4.01 -1.20
CA THR A 69 3.95 4.10 -0.71
C THR A 69 3.89 3.72 0.76
N GLU A 70 4.57 2.64 1.15
CA GLU A 70 4.68 2.20 2.53
C GLU A 70 5.26 3.30 3.42
N LYS A 71 6.41 3.86 3.05
CA LYS A 71 7.07 4.93 3.83
C LYS A 71 6.16 6.15 4.01
N GLN A 72 5.46 6.57 2.96
CA GLN A 72 4.53 7.68 3.03
C GLN A 72 3.30 7.37 3.90
N LEU A 73 2.75 6.16 3.79
CA LEU A 73 1.59 5.76 4.60
C LEU A 73 1.94 5.63 6.08
N VAL A 74 3.08 5.05 6.41
CA VAL A 74 3.59 4.96 7.79
C VAL A 74 3.89 6.35 8.36
N GLY A 75 4.42 7.27 7.56
CA GLY A 75 4.67 8.66 8.00
C GLY A 75 3.39 9.49 8.20
N ASN A 76 2.31 9.18 7.46
CA ASN A 76 1.06 9.96 7.50
C ASN A 76 -0.01 9.36 8.43
N ILE A 77 0.11 8.09 8.82
CA ILE A 77 -0.88 7.38 9.65
C ILE A 77 -0.27 7.09 11.03
N PRO A 78 -0.94 7.44 12.14
CA PRO A 78 -0.46 7.11 13.48
C PRO A 78 -0.18 5.60 13.63
N GLU A 79 0.94 5.22 14.26
CA GLU A 79 1.40 3.83 14.35
C GLU A 79 0.33 2.86 14.86
N LYS A 80 -0.42 3.28 15.88
CA LYS A 80 -1.54 2.55 16.46
C LYS A 80 -2.65 2.18 15.47
N HIS A 81 -2.71 2.82 14.31
CA HIS A 81 -3.75 2.64 13.30
C HIS A 81 -3.20 1.98 12.03
N ILE A 82 -1.90 1.78 11.88
CA ILE A 82 -1.29 1.23 10.65
C ILE A 82 -1.89 -0.14 10.30
N ALA A 83 -1.96 -1.06 11.26
CA ALA A 83 -2.50 -2.41 11.03
C ALA A 83 -3.98 -2.39 10.63
N ILE A 84 -4.77 -1.50 11.21
CA ILE A 84 -6.21 -1.38 10.91
C ILE A 84 -6.42 -0.66 9.58
N ALA A 85 -5.64 0.39 9.32
CA ALA A 85 -5.68 1.17 8.08
C ALA A 85 -5.34 0.32 6.86
N HIS A 86 -4.40 -0.62 7.00
CA HIS A 86 -4.13 -1.63 5.97
C HIS A 86 -5.41 -2.37 5.54
N HIS A 87 -6.17 -2.90 6.50
CA HIS A 87 -7.43 -3.59 6.22
C HIS A 87 -8.48 -2.66 5.62
N TRP A 88 -8.61 -1.42 6.12
CA TRP A 88 -9.52 -0.43 5.54
C TRP A 88 -9.22 -0.17 4.07
N LEU A 89 -7.95 0.04 3.72
CA LEU A 89 -7.52 0.34 2.34
C LEU A 89 -7.73 -0.87 1.42
N ILE A 90 -7.46 -2.10 1.89
CA ILE A 90 -7.73 -3.34 1.14
C ILE A 90 -9.23 -3.49 0.86
N LEU A 91 -10.06 -3.46 1.90
CA LEU A 91 -11.50 -3.67 1.79
C LEU A 91 -12.13 -2.58 0.90
N HIS A 92 -11.73 -1.33 1.10
CA HIS A 92 -12.17 -0.23 0.27
C HIS A 92 -11.76 -0.42 -1.20
N GLY A 93 -10.51 -0.82 -1.45
CA GLY A 93 -10.02 -1.09 -2.79
C GLY A 93 -10.64 -2.31 -3.45
N ARG A 94 -11.11 -3.29 -2.68
CA ARG A 94 -11.77 -4.50 -3.18
C ARG A 94 -13.22 -4.24 -3.55
N TYR A 95 -13.99 -3.57 -2.69
CA TYR A 95 -15.44 -3.47 -2.83
C TYR A 95 -15.91 -2.15 -3.45
N ILE A 96 -15.25 -1.02 -3.18
CA ILE A 96 -15.68 0.32 -3.60
C ILE A 96 -14.77 0.89 -4.69
N CYS A 97 -13.48 1.08 -4.38
CA CYS A 97 -12.49 1.70 -5.26
C CYS A 97 -11.83 0.65 -6.18
N GLN A 98 -12.69 0.00 -6.99
CA GLN A 98 -12.29 -1.02 -7.95
C GLN A 98 -11.36 -0.46 -9.04
N ALA A 99 -10.52 -1.33 -9.61
CA ALA A 99 -9.48 -0.92 -10.55
C ALA A 99 -10.03 -0.23 -11.80
N ARG A 100 -11.04 -0.84 -12.46
CA ARG A 100 -11.60 -0.34 -13.72
C ARG A 100 -12.71 0.70 -13.52
N LYS A 101 -13.77 0.34 -12.81
CA LYS A 101 -14.94 1.20 -12.59
C LYS A 101 -15.18 1.40 -11.09
N PRO A 102 -14.52 2.39 -10.45
CA PRO A 102 -14.72 2.65 -9.03
C PRO A 102 -16.15 3.16 -8.77
N LEU A 103 -16.76 2.70 -7.68
CA LEU A 103 -18.12 3.06 -7.27
C LEU A 103 -18.11 4.37 -6.47
N CYS A 104 -17.63 5.46 -7.07
CA CYS A 104 -17.44 6.74 -6.39
C CYS A 104 -18.74 7.31 -5.81
N GLU A 105 -19.89 7.03 -6.42
CA GLU A 105 -21.22 7.45 -5.93
C GLU A 105 -21.60 6.78 -4.60
N LYS A 106 -21.10 5.56 -4.36
CA LYS A 106 -21.31 4.81 -3.10
C LYS A 106 -20.16 5.03 -2.10
N CYS A 107 -19.18 5.85 -2.45
CA CYS A 107 -17.99 6.06 -1.65
C CYS A 107 -18.22 7.18 -0.63
N GLY A 108 -18.21 6.83 0.66
CA GLY A 108 -18.40 7.79 1.77
C GLY A 108 -17.28 8.83 1.91
N ILE A 109 -16.13 8.63 1.25
CA ILE A 109 -14.99 9.56 1.26
C ILE A 109 -14.77 10.23 -0.11
N SER A 110 -15.76 10.18 -1.01
CA SER A 110 -15.67 10.76 -2.35
C SER A 110 -15.38 12.26 -2.33
N THR A 111 -15.95 13.01 -1.38
CA THR A 111 -15.78 14.47 -1.24
C THR A 111 -14.34 14.90 -1.03
N ILE A 112 -13.57 14.12 -0.27
CA ILE A 112 -12.15 14.36 0.02
C ILE A 112 -11.20 13.62 -0.93
N CYS A 113 -11.73 12.81 -1.86
CA CYS A 113 -10.92 12.01 -2.77
C CYS A 113 -10.39 12.85 -3.93
N LYS A 114 -9.06 12.97 -4.02
CA LYS A 114 -8.38 13.72 -5.09
C LYS A 114 -8.76 13.22 -6.49
N TYR A 115 -8.79 11.91 -6.70
CA TYR A 115 -9.16 11.29 -7.98
C TYR A 115 -10.60 11.64 -8.39
N TYR A 116 -11.56 11.54 -7.48
CA TYR A 116 -12.96 11.85 -7.77
C TYR A 116 -13.16 13.31 -8.15
N ASN A 117 -12.51 14.22 -7.42
CA ASN A 117 -12.58 15.66 -7.68
C ASN A 117 -11.96 16.03 -9.04
N ALA A 118 -10.84 15.39 -9.41
CA ALA A 118 -10.24 15.57 -10.73
C ALA A 118 -11.15 15.05 -11.86
N GLU A 119 -11.71 13.85 -11.71
CA GLU A 119 -12.64 13.25 -12.69
C GLU A 119 -13.91 14.09 -12.89
N ASN A 120 -14.50 14.59 -11.81
CA ASN A 120 -15.67 15.47 -11.88
C ASN A 120 -15.37 16.82 -12.52
N SER A 121 -14.17 17.37 -12.28
CA SER A 121 -13.74 18.62 -12.92
C SER A 121 -13.62 18.43 -14.44
N ASN A 122 -13.03 17.31 -14.88
CA ASN A 122 -12.93 16.98 -16.29
C ASN A 122 -14.29 16.75 -16.97
N LYS A 123 -15.26 16.13 -16.28
CA LYS A 123 -16.63 15.96 -16.80
C LYS A 123 -17.33 17.30 -17.02
N LYS A 124 -17.18 18.27 -16.11
CA LYS A 124 -17.74 19.62 -16.27
C LYS A 124 -17.16 20.33 -17.51
N VAL A 125 -15.84 20.22 -17.73
CA VAL A 125 -15.17 20.81 -18.90
C VAL A 125 -15.62 20.14 -20.21
N ALA A 126 -15.77 18.81 -20.22
CA ALA A 126 -16.21 18.07 -21.40
C ALA A 126 -17.66 18.39 -21.80
N ASN A 127 -18.56 18.55 -20.83
CA ASN A 127 -19.95 18.94 -21.11
C ASN A 127 -20.04 20.37 -21.66
N ASN A 128 -19.22 21.29 -21.15
CA ASN A 128 -19.24 22.68 -21.61
C ASN A 128 -18.72 22.87 -23.06
N LYS A 129 -17.96 21.90 -23.58
CA LYS A 129 -17.49 21.87 -24.98
C LYS A 129 -18.51 21.30 -25.97
N ARG A 130 -19.54 20.57 -25.51
CA ARG A 130 -20.59 19.99 -26.38
C ARG A 130 -21.79 20.92 -26.60
N VAL A 131 -21.88 22.00 -25.83
CA VAL A 131 -22.98 22.98 -25.87
C VAL A 131 -22.58 24.24 -26.68
N LYS A 132 -21.42 24.23 -27.32
CA LYS A 132 -20.98 25.27 -28.26
C LYS A 132 -20.91 24.70 -29.67
#